data_AF-A0A519KGE8-F1
#
_entry.id   AF-A0A519KGE8-F1
#
_cell.length_a   1.000
_cell.length_b   1.000
_cell.length_c   1.000
_cell.angle_alpha   90.00
_cell.angle_beta   90.00
_cell.angle_gamma   90.00
#
_symmetry.space_group_name_H-M   'P 1'
#
loop_
_entity.id
_entity.type
_entity.pdbx_description
1 polymer ?
#
loop_
_entity_poly.entity_id
_entity_poly.type
_entity_poly.pdbx_seq_one_letter_code
_entity_poly.pdbx_strand_id
1 'polypeptide(L)'
;MRIPRFYTILMMLATLSAATSCKKEYVRPDHYAVDLFQNEKNEQKKRVLSHEEAAEKSLIVIKSNETELLSTPVINKKAVYIYKINAGRLMKTDKDSINFPVRIISDQDLKISSTKSDSLFMYLIKPGSYKLLVDDFGVRYQILPSSPVR
;
A
#
# COMPACT_ATOMS: atom_id res chain seq x y z
N MET A 1 82.57 -13.59 14.86
CA MET A 1 81.59 -13.69 13.75
C MET A 1 81.25 -12.28 13.27
N ARG A 2 81.70 -11.88 12.08
CA ARG A 2 81.37 -10.59 11.45
C ARG A 2 80.04 -10.75 10.71
N ILE A 3 78.97 -10.15 11.23
CA ILE A 3 77.70 -10.09 10.51
C ILE A 3 77.93 -9.19 9.28
N PRO A 4 77.68 -9.67 8.05
CA PRO A 4 77.94 -8.88 6.86
C PRO A 4 77.03 -7.63 6.87
N ARG A 5 77.63 -6.45 6.72
CA ARG A 5 76.95 -5.13 6.69
C ARG A 5 75.76 -5.05 5.71
N PHE A 6 75.74 -5.96 4.73
CA PHE A 6 74.65 -6.11 3.78
C PHE A 6 73.34 -6.60 4.44
N TYR A 7 73.43 -7.52 5.39
CA TYR A 7 72.26 -8.07 6.10
C TYR A 7 71.60 -7.04 7.02
N THR A 8 72.40 -6.16 7.64
CA THR A 8 71.87 -5.07 8.48
C THR A 8 71.12 -4.02 7.66
N ILE A 9 71.59 -3.73 6.44
CA ILE A 9 70.91 -2.80 5.53
C ILE A 9 69.60 -3.41 5.01
N LEU A 10 69.62 -4.70 4.64
CA LEU A 10 68.43 -5.41 4.19
C LEU A 10 67.35 -5.50 5.28
N MET A 11 67.74 -5.78 6.53
CA MET A 11 66.84 -5.78 7.68
C MET A 11 66.23 -4.41 7.96
N MET A 12 67.03 -3.33 7.88
CA MET A 12 66.51 -1.97 8.05
C MET A 12 65.46 -1.63 6.97
N LEU A 13 65.73 -1.99 5.70
CA LEU A 13 64.83 -1.72 4.59
C LEU A 13 63.51 -2.50 4.70
N ALA A 14 63.57 -3.74 5.19
CA ALA A 14 62.39 -4.57 5.45
C ALA A 14 61.53 -3.99 6.58
N THR A 15 62.13 -3.45 7.65
CA THR A 15 61.36 -2.82 8.74
C THR A 15 60.69 -1.51 8.32
N LEU A 16 61.26 -0.76 7.37
CA LEU A 16 60.71 0.51 6.91
C LEU A 16 59.48 0.35 5.99
N SER A 17 59.41 -0.76 5.23
CA SER A 17 58.30 -1.04 4.31
C SER A 17 57.03 -1.56 5.02
N ALA A 18 57.15 -2.13 6.22
CA ALA A 18 56.01 -2.56 7.02
C ALA A 18 55.25 -1.38 7.67
N ALA A 19 55.91 -0.24 7.87
CA ALA A 19 55.34 0.93 8.56
C ALA A 19 54.43 1.82 7.68
N THR A 20 54.38 1.60 6.36
CA THR A 20 53.60 2.46 5.44
C THR A 20 52.25 1.87 5.03
N SER A 21 51.88 0.68 5.53
CA SER A 21 50.60 0.04 5.20
C SER A 21 49.45 0.49 6.11
N CYS A 22 49.19 1.81 6.16
CA CYS A 22 47.97 2.35 6.74
C CYS A 22 46.84 2.30 5.68
N LYS A 23 46.02 1.26 5.73
CA LYS A 23 44.75 1.23 4.98
C LYS A 23 43.80 2.25 5.58
N LYS A 24 43.58 3.38 4.90
CA LYS A 24 42.54 4.34 5.29
C LYS A 24 41.19 3.77 4.89
N GLU A 25 40.44 3.25 5.85
CA GLU A 25 39.02 2.98 5.66
C GLU A 25 38.28 4.32 5.58
N TYR A 26 37.50 4.50 4.51
CA TYR A 26 36.69 5.69 4.32
C TYR A 26 35.53 5.64 5.31
N VAL A 27 35.61 6.45 6.37
CA VAL A 27 34.50 6.71 7.27
C VAL A 27 33.65 7.81 6.64
N ARG A 28 32.47 7.46 6.14
CA ARG A 28 31.50 8.46 5.66
C ARG A 28 31.19 9.38 6.84
N PRO A 29 31.39 10.71 6.73
CA PRO A 29 31.06 11.62 7.80
C PRO A 29 29.54 11.72 7.93
N ASP A 30 28.98 11.19 9.03
CA ASP A 30 27.53 11.06 9.25
C ASP A 30 26.76 12.40 9.23
N HIS A 31 27.45 13.51 9.43
CA HIS A 31 26.89 14.86 9.47
C HIS A 31 26.41 15.39 8.11
N TYR A 32 26.71 14.70 7.00
CA TYR A 32 26.18 15.03 5.67
C TYR A 32 24.97 14.19 5.26
N ALA A 33 24.55 13.21 6.07
CA ALA A 33 23.33 12.44 5.84
C ALA A 33 22.09 13.23 6.32
N VAL A 34 21.87 14.41 5.75
CA VAL A 34 20.64 15.18 5.97
C VAL A 34 19.57 14.59 5.06
N ASP A 35 18.55 14.00 5.64
CA ASP A 35 17.39 13.49 4.91
C ASP A 35 16.54 14.66 4.41
N LEU A 36 16.81 15.05 3.16
CA LEU A 36 16.15 16.16 2.46
C LEU A 36 14.63 15.96 2.31
N PHE A 37 14.12 14.75 2.55
CA PHE A 37 12.71 14.39 2.38
C PHE A 37 11.97 14.20 3.71
N GLN A 38 12.55 14.61 4.84
CA GLN A 38 11.87 14.52 6.15
C GLN A 38 10.49 15.20 6.16
N ASN A 39 10.37 16.34 5.48
CA ASN A 39 9.12 17.09 5.43
C ASN A 39 8.11 16.53 4.41
N GLU A 40 8.57 15.92 3.31
CA GLU A 40 7.69 15.32 2.28
C GLU A 40 7.04 14.01 2.74
N LYS A 41 7.69 13.27 3.66
CA LYS A 41 7.15 12.00 4.20
C LYS A 41 5.82 12.16 4.94
N ASN A 42 5.52 13.35 5.46
CA ASN A 42 4.31 13.62 6.25
C ASN A 42 3.11 14.14 5.43
N GLU A 43 3.30 14.54 4.17
CA GLU A 43 2.27 15.29 3.43
C GLU A 43 1.37 14.44 2.53
N GLN A 44 1.70 13.18 2.25
CA GLN A 44 0.82 12.32 1.46
C GLN A 44 -0.13 11.49 2.33
N LYS A 45 -0.86 12.14 3.25
CA LYS A 45 -2.06 11.51 3.81
C LYS A 45 -3.02 11.27 2.63
N LYS A 46 -3.30 10.00 2.33
CA LYS A 46 -4.21 9.59 1.25
C LYS A 46 -5.53 10.33 1.42
N ARG A 47 -5.74 11.37 0.58
CA ARG A 47 -6.92 12.24 0.64
C ARG A 47 -8.19 11.40 0.52
N VAL A 48 -9.07 11.49 1.51
CA VAL A 48 -10.41 10.91 1.48
C VAL A 48 -11.32 11.86 0.71
N LEU A 49 -12.11 11.32 -0.22
CA LEU A 49 -13.06 12.09 -1.02
C LEU A 49 -14.25 12.54 -0.16
N SER A 50 -14.84 13.68 -0.50
CA SER A 50 -16.15 14.05 0.05
C SER A 50 -17.24 13.14 -0.52
N HIS A 51 -18.42 13.10 0.12
CA HIS A 51 -19.56 12.33 -0.40
C HIS A 51 -19.99 12.78 -1.80
N GLU A 52 -19.89 14.07 -2.08
CA GLU A 52 -20.22 14.66 -3.38
C GLU A 52 -19.19 14.28 -4.45
N GLU A 53 -17.89 14.44 -4.14
CA GLU A 53 -16.80 14.05 -5.04
C GLU A 53 -16.81 12.54 -5.33
N ALA A 54 -17.13 11.72 -4.33
CA ALA A 54 -17.26 10.28 -4.47
C ALA A 54 -18.49 9.92 -5.32
N ALA A 55 -19.62 10.60 -5.11
CA ALA A 55 -20.83 10.40 -5.90
C ALA A 55 -20.59 10.76 -7.37
N GLU A 56 -19.91 11.86 -7.66
CA GLU A 56 -19.60 12.30 -9.03
C GLU A 56 -18.73 11.27 -9.76
N LYS A 57 -17.66 10.79 -9.11
CA LYS A 57 -16.71 9.80 -9.68
C LYS A 57 -17.24 8.38 -9.75
N SER A 58 -18.27 8.05 -8.96
CA SER A 58 -18.89 6.73 -8.96
C SER A 58 -19.88 6.57 -10.11
N LEU A 59 -19.95 5.36 -10.66
CA LEU A 59 -20.98 4.97 -11.62
C LEU A 59 -22.31 4.70 -10.90
N ILE A 60 -22.21 4.09 -9.73
CA ILE A 60 -23.37 3.68 -8.93
C ILE A 60 -23.11 4.04 -7.47
N VAL A 61 -24.15 4.52 -6.80
CA VAL A 61 -24.16 4.70 -5.34
C VAL A 61 -25.26 3.84 -4.75
N ILE A 62 -24.90 2.92 -3.87
CA ILE A 62 -25.84 2.04 -3.16
C ILE A 62 -25.82 2.39 -1.68
N LYS A 63 -26.99 2.63 -1.11
CA LYS A 63 -27.18 2.71 0.34
C LYS A 63 -27.74 1.37 0.82
N SER A 64 -27.00 0.63 1.63
CA SER A 64 -27.42 -0.69 2.11
C SER A 64 -26.93 -0.98 3.53
N ASN A 65 -27.75 -1.69 4.29
CA ASN A 65 -27.43 -2.34 5.56
C ASN A 65 -27.34 -3.88 5.43
N GLU A 66 -27.64 -4.43 4.25
CA GLU A 66 -27.65 -5.87 3.97
C GLU A 66 -26.40 -6.28 3.17
N THR A 67 -25.25 -6.17 3.83
CA THR A 67 -23.95 -6.48 3.24
C THR A 67 -23.26 -7.59 4.03
N GLU A 68 -22.72 -8.56 3.31
CA GLU A 68 -22.10 -9.77 3.86
C GLU A 68 -20.67 -9.88 3.35
N LEU A 69 -19.71 -10.11 4.25
CA LEU A 69 -18.32 -10.38 3.87
C LEU A 69 -18.19 -11.85 3.41
N LEU A 70 -17.79 -12.06 2.16
CA LEU A 70 -17.62 -13.41 1.59
C LEU A 70 -16.21 -13.96 1.80
N SER A 71 -15.19 -13.13 1.57
CA SER A 71 -13.79 -13.57 1.63
C SER A 71 -12.83 -12.40 1.78
N THR A 72 -11.65 -12.69 2.32
CA THR A 72 -10.56 -11.73 2.58
C THR A 72 -9.22 -12.20 2.00
N PRO A 73 -9.10 -12.37 0.67
CA PRO A 73 -7.83 -12.76 0.06
C PRO A 73 -6.73 -11.72 0.34
N VAL A 74 -5.50 -12.20 0.51
CA VAL A 74 -4.32 -11.35 0.71
C VAL A 74 -3.51 -11.32 -0.59
N ILE A 75 -3.36 -10.13 -1.17
CA ILE A 75 -2.61 -9.89 -2.41
C ILE A 75 -1.51 -8.88 -2.13
N ASN A 76 -0.26 -9.20 -2.47
CA ASN A 76 0.89 -8.30 -2.28
C ASN A 76 0.98 -7.73 -0.84
N LYS A 77 0.75 -8.59 0.17
CA LYS A 77 0.71 -8.24 1.60
C LYS A 77 -0.41 -7.25 1.99
N LYS A 78 -1.41 -7.06 1.13
CA LYS A 78 -2.61 -6.24 1.41
C LYS A 78 -3.85 -7.13 1.43
N ALA A 79 -4.68 -6.99 2.46
CA ALA A 79 -5.98 -7.65 2.51
C ALA A 79 -6.94 -6.96 1.55
N VAL A 80 -7.66 -7.76 0.78
CA VAL A 80 -8.73 -7.32 -0.13
C VAL A 80 -10.01 -7.96 0.35
N TYR A 81 -11.10 -7.21 0.36
CA TYR A 81 -12.37 -7.63 0.95
C TYR A 81 -13.40 -7.83 -0.16
N ILE A 82 -14.02 -9.00 -0.19
CA ILE A 82 -15.08 -9.33 -1.14
C ILE A 82 -16.40 -9.36 -0.39
N TYR A 83 -17.32 -8.50 -0.78
CA TYR A 83 -18.65 -8.41 -0.16
C TYR A 83 -19.75 -8.82 -1.12
N LYS A 84 -20.85 -9.28 -0.56
CA LYS A 84 -22.13 -9.51 -1.22
C LYS A 84 -23.15 -8.54 -0.65
N ILE A 85 -23.71 -7.69 -1.51
CA ILE A 85 -24.82 -6.81 -1.18
C ILE A 85 -26.10 -7.57 -1.52
N ASN A 86 -26.89 -7.93 -0.51
CA ASN A 86 -28.10 -8.73 -0.68
C ASN A 86 -29.32 -7.88 -1.05
N ALA A 87 -29.41 -6.66 -0.53
CA ALA A 87 -30.41 -5.67 -0.91
C ALA A 87 -29.87 -4.26 -0.69
N GLY A 88 -30.52 -3.23 -1.23
CA GLY A 88 -30.14 -1.85 -0.99
C GLY A 88 -30.94 -0.85 -1.83
N ARG A 89 -30.86 0.42 -1.46
CA ARG A 89 -31.44 1.52 -2.22
C ARG A 89 -30.41 2.10 -3.18
N LEU A 90 -30.77 2.21 -4.45
CA LEU A 90 -29.98 2.91 -5.45
C LEU A 90 -30.16 4.42 -5.26
N MET A 91 -29.05 5.13 -5.06
CA MET A 91 -29.01 6.58 -4.92
C MET A 91 -28.56 7.26 -6.22
N LYS A 92 -27.66 6.61 -6.97
CA LYS A 92 -27.18 7.00 -8.30
C LYS A 92 -26.96 5.75 -9.14
N THR A 93 -27.33 5.77 -10.41
CA THR A 93 -27.05 4.71 -11.38
C THR A 93 -27.09 5.30 -12.80
N ASP A 94 -26.12 4.90 -13.63
CA ASP A 94 -26.13 5.21 -15.07
C ASP A 94 -26.96 4.17 -15.88
N LYS A 95 -27.49 3.13 -15.23
CA LYS A 95 -28.32 2.07 -15.82
C LYS A 95 -29.74 2.06 -15.23
N ASP A 96 -30.70 1.56 -16.00
CA ASP A 96 -32.11 1.46 -15.61
C ASP A 96 -32.35 0.67 -14.31
N SER A 97 -31.57 -0.38 -14.01
CA SER A 97 -31.67 -1.14 -12.76
C SER A 97 -30.42 -1.98 -12.43
N ILE A 98 -30.31 -2.37 -11.15
CA ILE A 98 -29.33 -3.34 -10.67
C ILE A 98 -30.06 -4.49 -9.97
N ASN A 99 -29.77 -5.72 -10.39
CA ASN A 99 -30.32 -6.91 -9.78
C ASN A 99 -29.47 -7.34 -8.58
N PHE A 100 -30.08 -7.37 -7.39
CA PHE A 100 -29.46 -7.95 -6.21
C PHE A 100 -29.63 -9.49 -6.20
N PRO A 101 -28.71 -10.27 -5.60
CA PRO A 101 -27.50 -9.81 -4.93
C PRO A 101 -26.39 -9.40 -5.90
N VAL A 102 -25.54 -8.47 -5.46
CA VAL A 102 -24.36 -8.03 -6.22
C VAL A 102 -23.08 -8.21 -5.41
N ARG A 103 -22.04 -8.74 -6.06
CA ARG A 103 -20.72 -8.92 -5.44
C ARG A 103 -19.81 -7.75 -5.78
N ILE A 104 -19.12 -7.24 -4.77
CA ILE A 104 -18.23 -6.10 -4.85
C ILE A 104 -16.87 -6.42 -4.23
N ILE A 105 -15.84 -5.69 -4.64
CA ILE A 105 -14.49 -5.79 -4.08
C ILE A 105 -14.04 -4.43 -3.50
N SER A 106 -13.35 -4.48 -2.36
CA SER A 106 -12.89 -3.29 -1.64
C SER A 106 -11.46 -3.48 -1.13
N ASP A 107 -10.67 -2.40 -1.21
CA ASP A 107 -9.32 -2.32 -0.62
C ASP A 107 -9.35 -2.00 0.88
N GLN A 108 -10.52 -1.66 1.41
CA GLN A 108 -10.73 -1.24 2.79
C GLN A 108 -11.88 -2.05 3.41
N ASP A 109 -11.72 -2.36 4.70
CA ASP A 109 -12.79 -2.96 5.48
C ASP A 109 -13.94 -1.95 5.60
N LEU A 110 -15.12 -2.36 5.17
CA LEU A 110 -16.32 -1.53 5.22
C LEU A 110 -16.89 -1.43 6.64
N LYS A 111 -16.32 -2.16 7.61
CA LYS A 111 -16.69 -2.16 9.03
C LYS A 111 -18.21 -2.19 9.21
N ILE A 112 -18.84 -3.15 8.53
CA ILE A 112 -20.28 -3.35 8.57
C ILE A 112 -20.63 -3.68 10.03
N SER A 113 -21.08 -2.68 10.78
CA SER A 113 -21.43 -2.84 12.18
C SER A 113 -22.63 -3.78 12.27
N SER A 114 -22.61 -4.69 13.23
CA SER A 114 -23.67 -5.68 13.45
C SER A 114 -25.03 -5.07 13.83
N THR A 115 -25.08 -3.74 14.04
CA THR A 115 -26.31 -3.01 14.30
C THR A 115 -27.05 -2.77 12.99
N LYS A 116 -28.16 -3.50 12.76
CA LYS A 116 -28.97 -3.47 11.53
C LYS A 116 -29.48 -2.08 11.10
N SER A 117 -29.35 -1.05 11.95
CA SER A 117 -29.81 0.32 11.70
C SER A 117 -28.88 1.15 10.82
N ASP A 118 -27.59 0.82 10.77
CA ASP A 118 -26.60 1.70 10.15
C ASP A 118 -26.40 1.30 8.68
N SER A 119 -27.12 1.99 7.80
CA SER A 119 -26.97 1.82 6.36
C SER A 119 -25.69 2.52 5.85
N LEU A 120 -24.86 1.80 5.11
CA LEU A 120 -23.62 2.31 4.54
C LEU A 120 -23.83 2.82 3.11
N PHE A 121 -23.18 3.94 2.77
CA PHE A 121 -23.06 4.41 1.39
C PHE A 121 -21.86 3.76 0.69
N MET A 122 -22.13 3.06 -0.40
CA MET A 122 -21.13 2.39 -1.22
C MET A 122 -21.05 3.06 -2.58
N TYR A 123 -19.88 3.62 -2.86
CA TYR A 123 -19.55 4.30 -4.11
C TYR A 123 -18.85 3.32 -5.03
N LEU A 124 -19.48 2.96 -6.15
CA LEU A 124 -19.07 1.84 -6.99
C LEU A 124 -18.58 2.31 -8.36
N ILE A 125 -17.50 1.69 -8.82
CA ILE A 125 -16.90 1.85 -10.14
C ILE A 125 -16.76 0.49 -10.84
N LYS A 126 -16.44 0.51 -12.13
CA LYS A 126 -16.05 -0.72 -12.86
C LYS A 126 -14.79 -1.32 -12.23
N PRO A 127 -14.69 -2.65 -12.08
CA PRO A 127 -13.47 -3.28 -11.59
C PRO A 127 -12.29 -2.96 -12.50
N GLY A 128 -11.31 -2.24 -11.98
CA GLY A 128 -10.04 -1.96 -12.67
C GLY A 128 -8.90 -2.83 -12.15
N SER A 129 -9.00 -3.26 -10.89
CA SER A 129 -7.99 -4.04 -10.18
C SER A 129 -8.45 -5.49 -9.98
N TYR A 130 -7.51 -6.37 -9.61
CA TYR A 130 -7.78 -7.74 -9.16
C TYR A 130 -8.54 -8.63 -10.16
N LYS A 131 -8.19 -8.57 -11.45
CA LYS A 131 -8.86 -9.32 -12.53
C LYS A 131 -9.15 -10.79 -12.19
N LEU A 132 -8.19 -11.51 -11.62
CA LEU A 132 -8.38 -12.91 -11.20
C LEU A 132 -9.49 -13.06 -10.14
N LEU A 133 -9.48 -12.23 -9.10
CA LEU A 133 -10.54 -12.25 -8.08
C LEU A 133 -11.89 -11.83 -8.64
N VAL A 134 -11.88 -10.92 -9.61
CA VAL A 134 -13.11 -10.45 -10.28
C VAL A 134 -13.79 -11.62 -10.99
N ASP A 135 -13.03 -12.42 -11.71
CA ASP A 135 -13.54 -13.58 -12.43
C ASP A 135 -13.91 -14.72 -11.46
N ASP A 136 -13.02 -15.07 -10.52
CA ASP A 136 -13.21 -16.17 -9.56
C ASP A 136 -14.43 -15.98 -8.66
N PHE A 137 -14.65 -14.75 -8.19
CA PHE A 137 -15.77 -14.42 -7.30
C PHE A 137 -16.97 -13.81 -8.04
N GLY A 138 -16.90 -13.61 -9.36
CA GLY A 138 -17.97 -12.96 -10.13
C GLY A 138 -18.29 -11.55 -9.63
N VAL A 139 -17.26 -10.77 -9.31
CA VAL A 139 -17.38 -9.39 -8.83
C VAL A 139 -17.86 -8.51 -9.98
N ARG A 140 -18.92 -7.73 -9.76
CA ARG A 140 -19.43 -6.82 -10.81
C ARG A 140 -18.92 -5.39 -10.66
N TYR A 141 -18.56 -4.98 -9.45
CA TYR A 141 -18.15 -3.62 -9.15
C TYR A 141 -17.02 -3.58 -8.12
N GLN A 142 -16.26 -2.50 -8.15
CA GLN A 142 -15.22 -2.20 -7.18
C GLN A 142 -15.61 -0.94 -6.40
N ILE A 143 -15.33 -0.91 -5.10
CA ILE A 143 -15.48 0.29 -4.29
C ILE A 143 -14.48 1.34 -4.77
N LEU A 144 -14.95 2.57 -4.97
CA LEU A 144 -14.13 3.70 -5.36
C LEU A 144 -12.98 3.87 -4.36
N PRO A 145 -11.70 3.83 -4.82
CA PRO A 145 -10.57 4.07 -3.93
C PRO A 145 -10.70 5.45 -3.26
N SER A 146 -10.38 5.52 -1.97
CA SER A 146 -10.52 6.74 -1.17
C SER A 146 -11.96 7.25 -0.97
N SER A 147 -12.98 6.41 -1.22
CA SER A 147 -14.35 6.77 -0.86
C SER A 147 -14.50 6.94 0.66
N PRO A 148 -15.40 7.83 1.11
CA PRO A 148 -15.79 7.87 2.51
C PRO A 148 -16.50 6.56 2.88
N VAL A 149 -16.13 5.97 4.03
CA VAL A 149 -16.65 4.67 4.52
C VAL A 149 -17.51 4.86 5.77
N ARG A 150 -18.30 5.93 5.81
CA ARG A 150 -19.21 6.24 6.92
C ARG A 150 -20.52 6.77 6.38
#